data_AF-A0A8C0IS54-F1
#
_entry.id   AF-A0A8C0IS54-F1
#
_cell.length_a   1.000
_cell.length_b   1.000
_cell.length_c   1.000
_cell.angle_alpha   90.00
_cell.angle_beta   90.00
_cell.angle_gamma   90.00
#
_symmetry.space_group_name_H-M   'P 1'
#
loop_
_entity.id
_entity.type
_entity.pdbx_description
1 polymer ?
#
loop_
_entity_poly.entity_id
_entity_poly.type
_entity_poly.pdbx_seq_one_letter_code
_entity_poly.pdbx_strand_id
1 'polypeptide(L)'
;MVFSLRFPLDPKRRKEWICLVKRNNFMPGKHTFLCSKHFESSCFDLTGQTRRLRMDAVPTIFDFPAHLKLRKPMSRNLKKKDAYTPEGVSNFKTNISCRQVQLEHSYAFRSPMEAKKRIIKLEKEIASLRRRMKICIQKEHRATQRWIEMTCLIKNLETNNILPGVRLDHILPNALTNFPLENFKNILQEQQDHL
;
A
#
# COMPACT_ATOMS: atom_id res chain seq x y z
N MET A 1 -2.88 -13.35 -27.34
CA MET A 1 -2.08 -13.65 -26.14
C MET A 1 -1.20 -12.45 -25.82
N VAL A 2 -1.30 -11.90 -24.61
CA VAL A 2 -0.51 -10.75 -24.14
C VAL A 2 0.47 -11.26 -23.08
N PHE A 3 1.75 -10.90 -23.17
CA PHE A 3 2.77 -11.29 -22.20
C PHE A 3 3.43 -10.06 -21.58
N SER A 4 4.04 -10.24 -20.41
CA SER A 4 4.64 -9.17 -19.60
C SER A 4 6.14 -9.10 -19.82
N LEU A 5 6.63 -7.94 -20.24
CA LEU A 5 8.05 -7.63 -20.39
C LEU A 5 8.54 -6.83 -19.19
N ARG A 6 9.66 -7.28 -18.62
CA ARG A 6 10.33 -6.59 -17.53
C ARG A 6 11.10 -5.38 -18.05
N PHE A 7 11.25 -4.36 -17.21
CA PHE A 7 12.11 -3.22 -17.54
C PHE A 7 13.56 -3.68 -17.81
N PRO A 8 14.25 -3.09 -18.80
CA PRO A 8 15.64 -3.40 -19.12
C PRO A 8 16.57 -3.23 -17.91
N LEU A 9 17.65 -4.03 -17.88
CA LEU A 9 18.75 -3.84 -16.93
C LEU A 9 19.61 -2.63 -17.29
N ASP A 10 19.77 -2.35 -18.58
CA ASP A 10 20.51 -1.18 -19.06
C ASP A 10 19.86 0.12 -18.55
N PRO A 11 20.58 0.94 -17.77
CA PRO A 11 20.05 2.19 -17.23
C PRO A 11 19.62 3.18 -18.31
N LYS A 12 20.26 3.20 -19.50
CA LYS A 12 19.89 4.12 -20.58
C LYS A 12 18.50 3.77 -21.13
N ARG A 13 18.29 2.50 -21.50
CA ARG A 13 17.00 2.01 -22.00
C ARG A 13 15.91 2.07 -20.95
N ARG A 14 16.25 1.77 -19.69
CA ARG A 14 15.30 1.90 -18.58
C ARG A 14 14.79 3.34 -18.45
N LYS A 15 15.66 4.35 -18.52
CA LYS A 15 15.25 5.77 -18.48
C LYS A 15 14.33 6.13 -19.65
N GLU A 16 14.66 5.67 -20.85
CA GLU A 16 13.84 5.93 -22.04
C GLU A 16 12.44 5.31 -21.92
N TRP A 17 12.34 4.06 -21.46
CA TRP A 17 11.04 3.43 -21.20
C TRP A 17 10.23 4.19 -20.15
N ILE A 18 10.86 4.66 -19.07
CA ILE A 18 10.20 5.48 -18.05
C ILE A 18 9.67 6.78 -18.65
N CYS A 19 10.45 7.47 -19.49
CA CYS A 19 10.03 8.68 -20.17
C CYS A 19 8.83 8.44 -21.10
N LEU A 20 8.83 7.33 -21.83
CA LEU A 20 7.77 6.97 -22.78
C LEU A 20 6.45 6.58 -22.10
N VAL A 21 6.52 6.01 -20.89
CA VAL A 21 5.34 5.72 -20.06
C VAL A 21 4.64 7.01 -19.60
N LYS A 22 5.32 8.17 -19.62
CA LYS A 22 4.76 9.50 -19.32
C LYS A 22 3.98 9.58 -18.01
N ARG A 23 4.47 8.90 -16.97
CA ARG A 23 3.88 8.94 -15.63
C ARG A 23 4.79 9.75 -14.70
N ASN A 24 4.24 10.81 -14.10
CA ASN A 24 4.98 11.67 -13.18
C ASN A 24 5.44 10.86 -11.95
N ASN A 25 6.68 11.09 -11.52
CA ASN A 25 7.31 10.44 -10.36
C ASN A 25 7.30 8.90 -10.40
N PHE A 26 7.35 8.31 -11.60
CA PHE A 26 7.33 6.87 -11.77
C PHE A 26 8.75 6.27 -11.74
N MET A 27 8.97 5.36 -10.80
CA MET A 27 10.19 4.54 -10.74
C MET A 27 9.83 3.05 -10.81
N PRO A 28 10.25 2.32 -11.85
CA PRO A 28 9.94 0.91 -11.99
C PRO A 28 10.77 0.10 -10.99
N GLY A 29 10.08 -0.69 -10.16
CA GLY A 29 10.67 -1.64 -9.23
C GLY A 29 10.87 -3.04 -9.82
N LYS A 30 11.21 -4.02 -8.98
CA LYS A 30 11.47 -5.42 -9.39
C LYS A 30 10.28 -6.08 -10.09
N HIS A 31 9.07 -5.72 -9.67
CA HIS A 31 7.79 -6.30 -10.13
C HIS A 31 7.03 -5.37 -11.08
N THR A 32 7.74 -4.47 -11.75
CA THR A 32 7.14 -3.55 -12.73
C THR A 32 7.37 -4.08 -14.14
N PHE A 33 6.30 -4.19 -14.91
CA PHE A 33 6.29 -4.78 -16.24
C PHE A 33 5.49 -3.92 -17.22
N LEU A 34 5.82 -4.01 -18.50
CA LEU A 34 5.00 -3.53 -19.60
C LEU A 34 4.48 -4.72 -20.38
N CYS A 35 3.20 -4.73 -20.71
CA CYS A 35 2.66 -5.79 -21.56
C CYS A 35 3.08 -5.61 -23.02
N SER A 36 3.13 -6.71 -23.76
CA SER A 36 3.60 -6.78 -25.14
C SER A 36 2.84 -5.89 -26.11
N LYS A 37 1.59 -5.50 -25.79
CA LYS A 37 0.79 -4.56 -26.57
C LYS A 37 1.38 -3.15 -26.67
N HIS A 38 2.32 -2.80 -25.78
CA HIS A 38 2.97 -1.49 -25.80
C HIS A 38 4.13 -1.40 -26.81
N PHE A 39 4.49 -2.52 -27.43
CA PHE A 39 5.57 -2.62 -28.39
C PHE A 39 5.02 -2.99 -29.76
N GLU A 40 5.63 -2.44 -30.80
CA GLU A 40 5.33 -2.83 -32.16
C GLU A 40 5.75 -4.27 -32.44
N SER A 41 5.03 -4.98 -33.31
CA SER A 41 5.35 -6.36 -33.67
C SER A 41 6.76 -6.52 -34.26
N SER A 42 7.29 -5.48 -34.92
CA SER A 42 8.63 -5.40 -35.50
C SER A 42 9.76 -5.34 -34.46
N CYS A 43 9.45 -5.00 -33.21
CA CYS A 43 10.41 -4.94 -32.10
C CYS A 43 10.71 -6.33 -31.49
N PHE A 44 10.06 -7.39 -31.97
CA PHE A 44 10.24 -8.73 -31.46
C PHE A 44 11.04 -9.59 -32.42
N ASP A 45 12.09 -10.22 -31.90
CA ASP A 45 12.80 -11.27 -32.62
C ASP A 45 12.00 -12.57 -32.52
N LEU A 46 11.52 -13.03 -33.67
CA LEU A 46 10.76 -14.27 -33.84
C LEU A 46 11.62 -15.41 -34.42
N THR A 47 12.90 -15.16 -34.68
CA THR A 47 13.82 -16.07 -35.37
C THR A 47 14.20 -17.32 -34.53
N GLY A 48 13.79 -17.40 -33.27
CA GLY A 48 14.10 -18.52 -32.37
C GLY A 48 12.87 -19.13 -31.69
N GLN A 49 13.10 -20.14 -30.84
CA GLN A 49 12.03 -20.81 -30.06
C GLN A 49 11.35 -19.89 -29.03
N THR A 50 12.02 -18.82 -28.61
CA THR A 50 11.51 -17.87 -27.62
C THR A 50 11.36 -16.50 -28.26
N ARG A 51 10.18 -15.88 -28.12
CA ARG A 51 9.94 -14.49 -28.53
C ARG A 51 10.70 -13.55 -27.60
N ARG A 52 11.70 -12.84 -28.12
CA ARG A 52 12.52 -11.88 -27.36
C ARG A 52 12.30 -10.47 -27.90
N LEU A 53 12.50 -9.47 -27.05
CA LEU A 53 12.48 -8.09 -27.47
C LEU A 53 13.88 -7.69 -27.97
N ARG A 54 13.94 -6.98 -29.09
CA ARG A 54 15.19 -6.47 -29.68
C ARG A 54 15.89 -5.50 -28.73
N MET A 55 17.20 -5.36 -28.89
CA MET A 55 18.06 -4.50 -28.07
C MET A 55 17.69 -3.01 -28.15
N ASP A 56 17.19 -2.57 -29.29
CA ASP A 56 16.80 -1.20 -29.62
C ASP A 56 15.30 -0.92 -29.42
N ALA A 57 14.54 -1.92 -28.98
CA ALA A 57 13.10 -1.82 -28.85
C ALA A 57 12.67 -0.90 -27.70
N VAL A 58 11.70 -0.05 -27.99
CA VAL A 58 11.10 0.90 -27.05
C VAL A 58 9.57 0.81 -27.12
N PRO A 59 8.85 1.03 -25.99
CA PRO A 59 7.40 1.02 -26.01
C PRO A 59 6.90 2.29 -26.71
N THR A 60 6.27 2.13 -27.87
CA THR A 60 5.75 3.25 -28.68
C THR A 60 4.23 3.35 -28.61
N ILE A 61 3.55 2.28 -28.22
CA ILE A 61 2.09 2.17 -28.27
C ILE A 61 1.51 2.48 -26.89
N PHE A 62 0.95 3.68 -26.74
CA PHE A 62 0.24 4.11 -25.54
C PHE A 62 -1.04 4.86 -25.91
N ASP A 63 -2.17 4.36 -25.42
CA ASP A 63 -3.47 5.01 -25.58
C ASP A 63 -3.64 6.09 -24.52
N PHE A 64 -2.95 7.22 -24.72
CA PHE A 64 -3.10 8.37 -23.84
C PHE A 64 -4.43 9.10 -24.14
N PRO A 65 -5.19 9.55 -23.13
CA PRO A 65 -6.35 10.42 -23.34
C PRO A 65 -5.96 11.73 -24.03
N ALA A 66 -6.90 12.37 -24.74
CA ALA A 66 -6.62 13.48 -25.64
C ALA A 66 -5.86 14.66 -24.99
N HIS A 67 -6.04 14.88 -23.68
CA HIS A 67 -5.35 15.92 -22.92
C HIS A 67 -3.85 15.62 -22.65
N LEU A 68 -3.38 14.38 -22.84
CA LEU A 68 -1.98 13.96 -22.71
C LEU A 68 -1.30 13.71 -24.06
N LYS A 69 -2.05 13.78 -25.17
CA LYS A 69 -1.48 13.76 -26.52
C LYS A 69 -0.91 15.15 -26.82
N LEU A 70 0.41 15.31 -26.75
CA LEU A 70 1.07 16.52 -27.28
C LEU A 70 0.72 16.63 -28.76
N ARG A 71 0.12 17.76 -29.16
CA ARG A 71 -0.01 18.10 -30.57
C ARG A 71 1.41 18.20 -31.15
N LYS A 72 1.65 17.59 -32.32
CA LYS A 72 2.91 17.76 -33.06
C LYS A 72 3.23 19.26 -33.13
N PRO A 73 4.48 19.69 -32.90
CA PRO A 73 4.85 21.06 -33.16
C PRO A 73 4.72 21.28 -34.67
N MET A 74 3.63 21.89 -35.09
CA MET A 74 3.55 22.49 -36.41
C MET A 74 4.60 23.59 -36.43
N SER A 75 5.51 23.52 -37.41
CA SER A 75 6.59 24.48 -37.62
C SER A 75 6.09 25.91 -37.43
N ARG A 76 6.76 26.64 -36.53
CA ARG A 76 6.49 28.05 -36.21
C ARG A 76 6.82 28.89 -37.44
N ASN A 77 5.81 29.44 -38.11
CA ASN A 77 5.96 30.67 -38.87
C ASN A 77 5.55 31.83 -37.95
N LEU A 78 6.54 32.50 -37.36
CA LEU A 78 6.33 33.78 -36.67
C LEU A 78 5.99 34.84 -37.73
N LYS A 79 4.77 35.37 -37.71
CA LYS A 79 4.50 36.73 -38.19
C LYS A 79 4.13 37.59 -36.99
N LYS A 80 5.06 38.49 -36.66
CA LYS A 80 4.92 39.58 -35.70
C LYS A 80 3.88 40.57 -36.22
N LYS A 81 2.85 40.90 -35.44
CA LYS A 81 2.17 42.20 -35.49
C LYS A 81 1.67 42.56 -34.09
N ASP A 82 1.91 43.82 -33.78
CA ASP A 82 1.83 44.44 -32.46
C ASP A 82 0.40 44.82 -32.04
N ALA A 83 0.28 45.05 -30.72
CA ALA A 83 -0.60 45.98 -30.02
C ALA A 83 -2.05 45.59 -29.60
N TYR A 84 -2.25 45.76 -28.28
CA TYR A 84 -3.43 46.19 -27.51
C TYR A 84 -4.27 45.14 -26.74
N THR A 85 -4.54 45.52 -25.48
CA THR A 85 -5.12 44.80 -24.32
C THR A 85 -6.67 45.03 -24.26
N PRO A 86 -7.34 44.68 -23.14
CA PRO A 86 -8.07 43.45 -22.78
C PRO A 86 -9.60 43.48 -23.07
N GLU A 87 -10.25 42.33 -22.80
CA GLU A 87 -11.69 42.08 -22.49
C GLU A 87 -12.46 41.16 -23.46
N GLY A 88 -13.32 40.32 -22.87
CA GLY A 88 -14.50 39.78 -23.58
C GLY A 88 -14.61 38.27 -23.71
N VAL A 89 -14.88 37.59 -22.60
CA VAL A 89 -15.79 36.43 -22.42
C VAL A 89 -16.24 35.65 -23.67
N SER A 90 -15.98 34.34 -23.71
CA SER A 90 -16.90 33.40 -24.36
C SER A 90 -17.20 32.20 -23.47
N ASN A 91 -18.50 32.05 -23.21
CA ASN A 91 -19.14 31.02 -22.42
C ASN A 91 -18.98 29.64 -23.06
N PHE A 92 -18.47 28.66 -22.31
CA PHE A 92 -18.91 27.27 -22.45
C PHE A 92 -19.61 26.85 -21.15
N LYS A 93 -20.93 27.01 -21.14
CA LYS A 93 -21.81 26.35 -20.18
C LYS A 93 -21.81 24.85 -20.47
N THR A 94 -20.87 24.11 -19.90
CA THR A 94 -21.15 22.70 -19.57
C THR A 94 -21.76 22.69 -18.18
N ASN A 95 -23.08 22.71 -18.16
CA ASN A 95 -23.91 22.47 -16.98
C ASN A 95 -23.85 20.98 -16.61
N ILE A 96 -22.64 20.46 -16.38
CA ILE A 96 -22.42 19.20 -15.68
C ILE A 96 -22.32 19.62 -14.21
N SER A 97 -23.47 19.56 -13.56
CA SER A 97 -23.64 19.84 -12.14
C SER A 97 -22.46 19.27 -11.34
N CYS A 98 -21.77 20.15 -10.61
CA CYS A 98 -20.71 19.82 -9.65
C CYS A 98 -21.12 18.69 -8.66
N ARG A 99 -22.42 18.37 -8.56
CA ARG A 99 -22.93 17.18 -7.83
C ARG A 99 -22.50 15.84 -8.43
N GLN A 100 -22.40 15.69 -9.75
CA GLN A 100 -22.14 14.38 -10.37
C GLN A 100 -20.71 13.89 -10.11
N VAL A 101 -19.75 14.82 -10.02
CA VAL A 101 -18.33 14.53 -9.76
C VAL A 101 -18.09 14.11 -8.30
N GLN A 102 -19.02 14.44 -7.40
CA GLN A 102 -18.89 14.18 -5.97
C GLN A 102 -19.25 12.75 -5.57
N LEU A 103 -19.96 11.99 -6.42
CA LEU A 103 -20.50 10.69 -6.05
C LEU A 103 -19.49 9.54 -6.17
N GLU A 104 -18.42 9.71 -6.96
CA GLU A 104 -17.46 8.62 -7.22
C GLU A 104 -16.12 8.77 -6.48
N HIS A 105 -15.90 9.89 -5.79
CA HIS A 105 -14.63 10.18 -5.12
C HIS A 105 -14.85 10.39 -3.62
N SER A 106 -15.02 9.29 -2.87
CA SER A 106 -15.16 9.31 -1.40
C SER A 106 -13.97 9.91 -0.65
N TYR A 107 -12.85 10.13 -1.34
CA TYR A 107 -11.63 10.76 -0.84
C TYR A 107 -11.46 12.23 -1.27
N ALA A 108 -12.33 12.76 -2.13
CA ALA A 108 -12.26 14.16 -2.56
C ALA A 108 -12.89 15.08 -1.51
N PHE A 109 -12.06 15.90 -0.86
CA PHE A 109 -12.52 16.91 0.08
C PHE A 109 -13.06 18.14 -0.67
N ARG A 110 -14.09 18.82 -0.11
CA ARG A 110 -14.68 20.01 -0.74
C ARG A 110 -13.73 21.22 -0.72
N SER A 111 -12.78 21.22 0.20
CA SER A 111 -11.72 22.22 0.28
C SER A 111 -10.44 21.66 0.92
N PRO A 112 -9.27 22.27 0.67
CA PRO A 112 -8.03 21.91 1.34
C PRO A 112 -8.10 22.03 2.88
N MET A 113 -8.96 22.90 3.41
CA MET A 113 -9.14 23.09 4.85
C MET A 113 -9.84 21.90 5.51
N GLU A 114 -10.82 21.30 4.82
CA GLU A 114 -11.53 20.10 5.27
C GLU A 114 -10.59 18.89 5.34
N ALA A 115 -9.73 18.73 4.31
CA ALA A 115 -8.68 17.72 4.29
C ALA A 115 -7.74 17.87 5.50
N LYS A 116 -7.23 19.09 5.77
CA LYS A 116 -6.36 19.37 6.91
C LYS A 116 -7.02 19.04 8.25
N LYS A 117 -8.28 19.44 8.44
CA LYS A 117 -9.03 19.11 9.67
C LYS A 117 -9.18 17.60 9.85
N ARG A 118 -9.45 16.86 8.77
CA ARG A 118 -9.59 15.40 8.81
C ARG A 118 -8.27 14.71 9.15
N ILE A 119 -7.16 15.18 8.57
CA ILE A 119 -5.81 14.67 8.88
C ILE A 119 -5.51 14.83 10.37
N ILE A 120 -5.66 16.03 10.93
CA ILE A 120 -5.40 16.28 12.36
C ILE A 120 -6.28 15.39 13.26
N LYS A 121 -7.55 15.20 12.89
CA LYS A 121 -8.46 14.31 13.63
C LYS A 121 -7.98 12.86 13.60
N LEU A 122 -7.60 12.36 12.43
CA LEU A 122 -7.12 10.99 12.27
C LEU A 122 -5.77 10.78 12.97
N GLU A 123 -4.87 11.75 12.95
CA GLU A 123 -3.60 11.68 13.69
C GLU A 123 -3.83 11.54 15.20
N LYS A 124 -4.77 12.32 15.76
CA LYS A 124 -5.17 12.19 17.18
C LYS A 124 -5.79 10.83 17.48
N GLU A 125 -6.63 10.31 16.59
CA GLU A 125 -7.26 9.01 16.74
C GLU A 125 -6.23 7.87 16.70
N ILE A 126 -5.30 7.91 15.74
CA ILE A 126 -4.17 6.97 15.65
C ILE A 126 -3.32 7.02 16.91
N ALA A 127 -2.99 8.21 17.43
CA ALA A 127 -2.23 8.36 18.66
C ALA A 127 -2.96 7.76 19.87
N SER A 128 -4.27 8.00 19.99
CA SER A 128 -5.12 7.43 21.04
C SER A 128 -5.19 5.90 20.96
N LEU A 129 -5.42 5.34 19.76
CA LEU A 129 -5.47 3.90 19.53
C LEU A 129 -4.13 3.23 19.85
N ARG A 130 -3.01 3.83 19.42
CA ARG A 130 -1.66 3.34 19.76
C ARG A 130 -1.42 3.33 21.27
N ARG A 131 -1.85 4.36 21.99
CA ARG A 131 -1.74 4.42 23.46
C ARG A 131 -2.59 3.32 24.12
N ARG A 132 -3.83 3.13 23.67
CA ARG A 132 -4.73 2.07 24.18
C ARG A 132 -4.15 0.68 23.93
N MET A 133 -3.64 0.43 22.73
CA MET A 133 -2.99 -0.84 22.37
C MET A 133 -1.80 -1.13 23.28
N LYS A 134 -0.91 -0.14 23.48
CA LYS A 134 0.23 -0.26 24.39
C LYS A 134 -0.20 -0.62 25.82
N ILE A 135 -1.25 0.02 26.34
CA ILE A 135 -1.77 -0.27 27.68
C ILE A 135 -2.32 -1.70 27.74
N CYS A 136 -3.03 -2.15 26.70
CA CYS A 136 -3.57 -3.51 26.65
C CYS A 136 -2.46 -4.55 26.66
N ILE A 137 -1.45 -4.39 25.79
CA ILE A 137 -0.28 -5.28 25.73
C ILE A 137 0.43 -5.32 27.09
N GLN A 138 0.64 -4.17 27.74
CA GLN A 138 1.29 -4.15 29.05
C GLN A 138 0.46 -4.85 30.14
N LYS A 139 -0.87 -4.74 30.09
CA LYS A 139 -1.76 -5.47 31.02
C LYS A 139 -1.67 -6.97 30.79
N GLU A 140 -1.67 -7.40 29.54
CA GLU A 140 -1.50 -8.79 29.15
C GLU A 140 -0.15 -9.33 29.62
N HIS A 141 0.96 -8.64 29.35
CA HIS A 141 2.28 -9.03 29.82
C HIS A 141 2.37 -9.14 31.35
N ARG A 142 1.71 -8.26 32.11
CA ARG A 142 1.67 -8.38 33.57
C ARG A 142 0.86 -9.59 34.03
N ALA A 143 -0.21 -9.91 33.33
CA ALA A 143 -1.04 -11.08 33.63
C ALA A 143 -0.30 -12.38 33.30
N THR A 144 0.37 -12.45 32.14
CA THR A 144 1.20 -13.60 31.75
C THR A 144 2.35 -13.81 32.73
N GLN A 145 3.01 -12.73 33.16
CA GLN A 145 4.08 -12.85 34.15
C GLN A 145 3.58 -13.39 35.49
N ARG A 146 2.46 -12.85 36.01
CA ARG A 146 1.82 -13.35 37.24
C ARG A 146 1.40 -14.81 37.13
N TRP A 147 0.89 -15.21 35.96
CA TRP A 147 0.53 -16.59 35.69
C TRP A 147 1.72 -17.53 35.73
N ILE A 148 2.82 -17.14 35.08
CA ILE A 148 4.07 -17.92 35.05
C ILE A 148 4.59 -18.08 36.49
N GLU A 149 4.63 -16.99 37.26
CA GLU A 149 5.04 -17.01 38.66
C GLU A 149 4.17 -17.94 39.50
N MET A 150 2.84 -17.82 39.39
CA MET A 150 1.91 -18.69 40.12
C MET A 150 2.07 -20.17 39.73
N THR A 151 2.21 -20.45 38.43
CA THR A 151 2.41 -21.81 37.93
C THR A 151 3.70 -22.42 38.45
N CYS A 152 4.78 -21.62 38.53
CA CYS A 152 6.06 -22.03 39.10
C CYS A 152 5.92 -22.37 40.59
N LEU A 153 5.23 -21.53 41.36
CA LEU A 153 4.97 -21.77 42.78
C LEU A 153 4.16 -23.05 43.00
N ILE A 154 3.09 -23.27 42.23
CA ILE A 154 2.25 -24.48 42.36
C ILE A 154 3.10 -25.73 42.06
N LYS A 155 3.86 -25.74 40.95
CA LYS A 155 4.76 -26.85 40.63
C LYS A 155 5.76 -27.13 41.75
N ASN A 156 6.31 -26.08 42.37
CA ASN A 156 7.22 -26.24 43.50
C ASN A 156 6.53 -26.89 44.71
N LEU A 157 5.31 -26.47 45.06
CA LEU A 157 4.54 -27.05 46.15
C LEU A 157 4.16 -28.52 45.89
N GLU A 158 3.82 -28.86 44.64
CA GLU A 158 3.60 -30.24 44.20
C GLU A 158 4.86 -31.09 44.38
N THR A 159 6.03 -30.61 43.91
CA THR A 159 7.30 -31.35 44.04
C THR A 159 7.72 -31.58 45.49
N ASN A 160 7.34 -30.69 46.40
CA ASN A 160 7.62 -30.81 47.82
C ASN A 160 6.58 -31.67 48.57
N ASN A 161 5.64 -32.33 47.86
CA ASN A 161 4.54 -33.12 48.42
C ASN A 161 3.65 -32.36 49.43
N ILE A 162 3.62 -31.02 49.37
CA ILE A 162 2.82 -30.19 50.28
C ILE A 162 1.33 -30.20 49.87
N LEU A 163 1.05 -30.39 48.57
CA LEU A 163 -0.30 -30.61 48.04
C LEU A 163 -0.36 -31.94 47.25
N PRO A 164 -0.60 -33.08 47.91
CA PRO A 164 -0.83 -34.34 47.21
C PRO A 164 -2.22 -34.32 46.57
N GLY A 165 -2.28 -34.25 45.24
CA GLY A 165 -3.51 -34.53 44.48
C GLY A 165 -4.39 -33.34 44.10
N VAL A 166 -3.97 -32.09 44.34
CA VAL A 166 -4.69 -30.94 43.76
C VAL A 166 -4.17 -30.66 42.36
N ARG A 167 -4.97 -31.03 41.35
CA ARG A 167 -4.63 -30.84 39.94
C ARG A 167 -4.70 -29.35 39.56
N LEU A 168 -3.65 -28.86 38.88
CA LEU A 168 -3.50 -27.50 38.36
C LEU A 168 -4.76 -26.97 37.62
N ASP A 169 -5.45 -27.88 36.95
CA ASP A 169 -6.68 -27.70 36.18
C ASP A 169 -7.87 -27.17 37.00
N HIS A 170 -7.88 -27.33 38.34
CA HIS A 170 -9.01 -26.94 39.19
C HIS A 170 -8.79 -25.63 39.98
N ILE A 171 -7.54 -25.30 40.34
CA ILE A 171 -7.22 -24.08 41.10
C ILE A 171 -7.29 -22.84 40.19
N LEU A 172 -6.84 -23.05 38.96
CA LEU A 172 -6.30 -21.98 38.16
C LEU A 172 -7.35 -21.25 37.29
N PRO A 173 -8.38 -21.93 36.73
CA PRO A 173 -9.52 -21.26 36.10
C PRO A 173 -10.39 -20.49 37.10
N ASN A 174 -10.51 -20.98 38.34
CA ASN A 174 -11.35 -20.34 39.38
C ASN A 174 -10.71 -19.05 39.94
N ALA A 175 -9.39 -18.97 40.02
CA ALA A 175 -8.69 -17.74 40.42
C ALA A 175 -8.62 -16.70 39.28
N LEU A 176 -8.71 -17.13 38.02
CA LEU A 176 -8.57 -16.28 36.82
C LEU A 176 -9.86 -16.09 36.02
N THR A 177 -11.04 -16.23 36.62
CA THR A 177 -12.35 -16.08 35.97
C THR A 177 -12.57 -14.78 35.17
N ASN A 178 -11.67 -13.79 35.31
CA ASN A 178 -11.67 -12.53 34.56
C ASN A 178 -10.64 -12.46 33.41
N PHE A 179 -9.91 -13.53 33.09
CA PHE A 179 -8.92 -13.57 32.01
C PHE A 179 -9.35 -14.54 30.90
N PRO A 180 -9.40 -14.10 29.62
CA PRO A 180 -9.67 -15.00 28.51
C PRO A 180 -8.55 -16.05 28.40
N LEU A 181 -8.87 -17.28 28.79
CA LEU A 181 -7.93 -18.42 28.83
C LEU A 181 -7.36 -18.77 27.44
N GLU A 182 -8.06 -18.38 26.37
CA GLU A 182 -7.73 -18.71 24.99
C GLU A 182 -6.44 -18.05 24.46
N ASN A 183 -5.93 -16.98 25.09
CA ASN A 183 -4.65 -16.38 24.69
C ASN A 183 -3.43 -17.13 25.27
N PHE A 184 -3.59 -17.93 26.31
CA PHE A 184 -2.46 -18.58 27.00
C PHE A 184 -2.02 -19.91 26.37
N LYS A 185 -2.93 -20.60 25.67
CA LYS A 185 -2.63 -21.87 24.99
C LYS A 185 -1.57 -21.70 23.90
N ASN A 186 -1.57 -20.57 23.20
CA ASN A 186 -0.61 -20.32 22.11
C ASN A 186 0.83 -20.08 22.62
N ILE A 187 1.00 -19.47 23.79
CA ILE A 187 2.33 -19.17 24.37
C ILE A 187 2.97 -20.43 24.97
N LEU A 188 2.17 -21.35 25.52
CA LEU A 188 2.68 -22.64 26.00
C LEU A 188 3.10 -23.56 24.84
N GLN A 189 2.43 -23.47 23.69
CA GLN A 189 2.78 -24.25 22.49
C GLN A 189 4.11 -23.77 21.87
N GLU A 190 4.36 -22.45 21.80
CA GLU A 190 5.62 -21.89 21.25
C GLU A 190 6.86 -22.19 22.11
N GLN A 191 6.70 -22.52 23.40
CA GLN A 191 7.81 -22.90 24.28
C GLN A 191 8.18 -24.40 24.18
N GLN A 192 7.41 -25.21 23.43
CA GLN A 192 7.63 -26.65 23.31
C GLN A 192 8.33 -27.06 22.00
N ASP A 193 8.44 -26.15 21.03
CA ASP A 193 9.17 -26.36 19.75
C ASP A 193 10.66 -25.96 19.81
N HIS A 194 11.17 -25.58 21.00
CA HIS A 194 12.56 -25.16 21.21
C HIS A 194 13.34 -25.99 22.25
N LEU A 195 12.93 -27.24 22.48
CA LEU A 195 13.71 -28.24 23.21
C LEU A 195 13.97 -29.47 22.35
#